data_AF-A0A2D6NWT4-F1
#
_entry.id   AF-A0A2D6NWT4-F1
#
_cell.length_a   1.000
_cell.length_b   1.000
_cell.length_c   1.000
_cell.angle_alpha   90.00
_cell.angle_beta   90.00
_cell.angle_gamma   90.00
#
_symmetry.space_group_name_H-M   'P 1'
#
loop_
_entity.id
_entity.type
_entity.pdbx_description
1 polymer ?
#
loop_
_entity_poly.entity_id
_entity_poly.type
_entity_poly.pdbx_seq_one_letter_code
_entity_poly.pdbx_strand_id
1 'polypeptide(L)'
;MAGKASDFIPALKYGNKIHPEDLAGMVGLPHVGNVYYVDPTNGSDTANAGKQWNDAFASVGQFESTATDNNYDVCILAPGLHAASDETSAITWEKDHLSLVGNVAPVGISQRARVLANTSVSPMITVSGYGNNFKNVQLASWNDNNILMTVTGSRNYFSNVHFAGIGNATTGDDTAARVLYMNGAQECRFDDCVFGVDTVMRSTTNATVEFASSASRNRFFECEFIMAADNVGPNHILLTGSSAIDRWLRFHNCSWYSFWTNDSDKVTHVIDAAAQTATGHIRMTGSNDMVGFDDWEAANSSKVWFQGYTNTSNVVGIAINPSVS
;
A
#
# COMPACT_ATOMS: atom_id res chain seq x y z
N MET A 1 -20.76 -12.42 34.65
CA MET A 1 -21.19 -12.46 33.24
C MET A 1 -21.63 -11.06 32.87
N ALA A 2 -20.96 -10.40 31.93
CA ALA A 2 -21.42 -9.11 31.41
C ALA A 2 -22.70 -9.37 30.59
N GLY A 3 -23.81 -8.72 30.96
CA GLY A 3 -25.05 -8.81 30.18
C GLY A 3 -24.86 -8.22 28.79
N LYS A 4 -25.69 -8.64 27.83
CA LYS A 4 -25.71 -8.05 26.48
C LYS A 4 -26.32 -6.66 26.54
N ALA A 5 -25.99 -5.77 25.59
CA ALA A 5 -26.61 -4.45 25.51
C ALA A 5 -28.16 -4.50 25.46
N SER A 6 -28.72 -5.57 24.87
CA SER A 6 -30.16 -5.85 24.85
C SER A 6 -30.79 -6.06 26.23
N ASP A 7 -29.98 -6.44 27.22
CA ASP A 7 -30.44 -6.66 28.60
C ASP A 7 -30.58 -5.33 29.36
N PHE A 8 -29.97 -4.27 28.85
CA PHE A 8 -29.91 -2.94 29.48
C PHE A 8 -30.61 -1.85 28.67
N ILE A 9 -30.86 -2.08 27.37
CA ILE A 9 -31.53 -1.13 26.47
C ILE A 9 -32.82 -1.78 25.96
N PRO A 10 -33.97 -1.49 26.59
CA PRO A 10 -35.25 -2.12 26.25
C PRO A 10 -35.62 -1.97 24.76
N ALA A 11 -35.24 -0.86 24.13
CA ALA A 11 -35.50 -0.63 22.71
C ALA A 11 -34.86 -1.70 21.80
N LEU A 12 -33.66 -2.19 22.13
CA LEU A 12 -32.99 -3.26 21.40
C LEU A 12 -33.70 -4.60 21.54
N LYS A 13 -34.33 -4.85 22.70
CA LYS A 13 -35.13 -6.06 22.94
C LYS A 13 -36.37 -6.14 22.06
N TYR A 14 -36.87 -4.98 21.61
CA TYR A 14 -38.02 -4.87 20.72
C TYR A 14 -37.65 -4.60 19.26
N GLY A 15 -36.42 -4.96 18.85
CA GLY A 15 -36.01 -4.96 17.44
C GLY A 15 -35.57 -3.62 16.89
N ASN A 16 -35.45 -2.58 17.71
CA ASN A 16 -34.76 -1.36 17.29
C ASN A 16 -33.27 -1.64 17.13
N LYS A 17 -32.66 -1.06 16.11
CA LYS A 17 -31.23 -1.16 15.85
C LYS A 17 -30.52 -0.01 16.58
N ILE A 18 -29.30 -0.26 17.05
CA ILE A 18 -28.36 0.83 17.30
C ILE A 18 -27.78 1.17 15.93
N HIS A 19 -27.99 2.41 15.53
CA HIS A 19 -27.35 2.96 14.36
C HIS A 19 -25.97 3.55 14.74
N PRO A 20 -24.99 3.63 13.83
CA PRO A 20 -23.70 4.25 14.11
C PRO A 20 -23.82 5.66 14.72
N GLU A 21 -24.82 6.43 14.27
CA GLU A 21 -25.15 7.75 14.80
C GLU A 21 -25.63 7.74 16.27
N ASP A 22 -26.24 6.65 16.75
CA ASP A 22 -26.64 6.50 18.16
C ASP A 22 -25.43 6.31 19.10
N LEU A 23 -24.27 5.98 18.53
CA LEU A 23 -22.98 5.89 19.22
C LEU A 23 -22.13 7.17 19.02
N ALA A 24 -22.47 7.98 18.02
CA ALA A 24 -21.77 9.22 17.68
C ALA A 24 -22.15 10.33 18.67
N GLY A 25 -21.28 10.59 19.65
CA GLY A 25 -21.51 11.61 20.69
C GLY A 25 -21.18 11.14 22.11
N MET A 26 -20.88 9.85 22.31
CA MET A 26 -20.16 9.42 23.51
C MET A 26 -18.77 10.05 23.49
N VAL A 27 -18.49 10.92 24.46
CA VAL A 27 -17.18 11.57 24.64
C VAL A 27 -16.09 10.51 24.59
N GLY A 28 -15.21 10.58 23.58
CA GLY A 28 -14.09 9.65 23.40
C GLY A 28 -14.31 8.53 22.38
N LEU A 29 -15.48 8.41 21.74
CA LEU A 29 -15.64 7.55 20.55
C LEU A 29 -15.26 8.32 19.27
N PRO A 30 -14.53 7.71 18.34
CA PRO A 30 -14.17 8.33 17.06
C PRO A 30 -15.44 8.68 16.26
N HIS A 31 -15.47 9.87 15.67
CA HIS A 31 -16.53 10.24 14.73
C HIS A 31 -16.43 9.34 13.49
N VAL A 32 -17.54 8.69 13.16
CA VAL A 32 -17.70 7.92 11.92
C VAL A 32 -18.78 8.62 11.11
N GLY A 33 -18.48 8.90 9.85
CA GLY A 33 -19.44 9.44 8.91
C GLY A 33 -20.42 8.37 8.41
N ASN A 34 -20.78 8.48 7.14
CA ASN A 34 -21.56 7.46 6.47
C ASN A 34 -20.75 6.18 6.27
N VAL A 35 -21.41 5.04 6.43
CA VAL A 35 -20.85 3.74 6.03
C VAL A 35 -21.42 3.37 4.66
N TYR A 36 -20.52 3.04 3.73
CA TYR A 36 -20.83 2.55 2.41
C TYR A 36 -20.31 1.12 2.21
N TYR A 37 -20.95 0.39 1.30
CA TYR A 37 -20.58 -0.96 0.92
C TYR A 37 -20.27 -1.00 -0.57
N VAL A 38 -19.18 -1.69 -0.91
CA VAL A 38 -18.81 -2.02 -2.29
C VAL A 38 -18.79 -3.55 -2.42
N ASP A 39 -19.62 -4.08 -3.32
CA ASP A 39 -19.63 -5.48 -3.72
C ASP A 39 -19.46 -5.56 -5.24
N PRO A 40 -18.25 -5.86 -5.73
CA PRO A 40 -17.99 -5.96 -7.16
C PRO A 40 -18.78 -7.06 -7.89
N THR A 41 -19.34 -8.02 -7.16
CA THR A 41 -20.07 -9.15 -7.76
C THR A 41 -21.55 -8.82 -7.96
N ASN A 42 -22.19 -8.23 -6.94
CA ASN A 42 -23.65 -8.03 -6.91
C ASN A 42 -24.07 -6.55 -6.82
N GLY A 43 -23.12 -5.63 -6.68
CA GLY A 43 -23.36 -4.20 -6.57
C GLY A 43 -23.71 -3.53 -7.90
N SER A 44 -24.13 -2.27 -7.83
CA SER A 44 -24.42 -1.44 -9.01
C SER A 44 -24.13 0.02 -8.72
N ASP A 45 -23.37 0.67 -9.59
CA ASP A 45 -23.04 2.10 -9.44
C ASP A 45 -24.18 3.04 -9.86
N THR A 46 -25.17 2.51 -10.59
CA THR A 46 -26.30 3.30 -11.12
C THR A 46 -27.61 3.03 -10.41
N ALA A 47 -27.78 1.84 -9.84
CA ALA A 47 -29.04 1.43 -9.22
C ALA A 47 -29.02 1.49 -7.68
N ASN A 48 -27.83 1.47 -7.08
CA ASN A 48 -27.69 1.32 -5.63
C ASN A 48 -27.16 2.61 -4.98
N ALA A 49 -27.41 2.78 -3.68
CA ALA A 49 -26.96 3.94 -2.91
C ALA A 49 -25.71 3.65 -2.04
N GLY A 50 -25.25 2.40 -2.04
CA GLY A 50 -24.10 1.95 -1.26
C GLY A 50 -24.38 1.81 0.23
N LYS A 51 -25.62 2.00 0.72
CA LYS A 51 -25.89 2.16 2.16
C LYS A 51 -26.07 0.85 2.92
N GLN A 52 -26.21 -0.27 2.21
CA GLN A 52 -26.36 -1.61 2.78
C GLN A 52 -25.68 -2.65 1.89
N TRP A 53 -25.43 -3.85 2.42
CA TRP A 53 -24.76 -4.92 1.66
C TRP A 53 -25.50 -5.34 0.38
N ASN A 54 -26.82 -5.46 0.43
CA ASN A 54 -27.67 -5.77 -0.72
C ASN A 54 -28.02 -4.55 -1.59
N ASP A 55 -27.42 -3.40 -1.26
CA ASP A 55 -27.54 -2.11 -1.94
C ASP A 55 -26.11 -1.53 -2.10
N ALA A 56 -25.13 -2.39 -2.37
CA ALA A 56 -23.74 -1.99 -2.46
C ALA A 56 -23.41 -1.35 -3.83
N PHE A 57 -22.44 -0.46 -3.88
CA PHE A 57 -21.82 -0.04 -5.15
C PHE A 57 -21.04 -1.20 -5.78
N ALA A 58 -20.80 -1.13 -7.09
CA ALA A 58 -19.94 -2.07 -7.80
C ALA A 58 -18.47 -1.67 -7.76
N SER A 59 -18.18 -0.36 -7.76
CA SER A 59 -16.81 0.18 -7.80
C SER A 59 -16.43 0.99 -6.56
N VAL A 60 -15.12 1.06 -6.30
CA VAL A 60 -14.56 1.96 -5.29
C VAL A 60 -14.55 3.40 -5.80
N GLY A 61 -14.39 3.61 -7.12
CA GLY A 61 -14.56 4.93 -7.72
C GLY A 61 -15.94 5.56 -7.43
N GLN A 62 -17.01 4.77 -7.41
CA GLN A 62 -18.35 5.25 -7.07
C GLN A 62 -18.49 5.61 -5.59
N PHE A 63 -17.84 4.87 -4.69
CA PHE A 63 -17.76 5.27 -3.28
C PHE A 63 -17.06 6.62 -3.14
N GLU A 64 -15.88 6.77 -3.75
CA GLU A 64 -15.11 8.02 -3.68
C GLU A 64 -16.00 9.19 -4.16
N SER A 65 -16.66 9.06 -5.31
CA SER A 65 -17.48 10.11 -5.89
C SER A 65 -18.67 10.51 -5.01
N THR A 66 -19.26 9.54 -4.29
CA THR A 66 -20.43 9.74 -3.43
C THR A 66 -20.08 10.20 -2.02
N ALA A 67 -18.90 9.85 -1.52
CA ALA A 67 -18.46 10.18 -0.17
C ALA A 67 -18.44 11.70 0.06
N THR A 68 -18.64 12.11 1.31
CA THR A 68 -18.55 13.51 1.70
C THR A 68 -17.14 13.79 2.21
N ASP A 69 -16.52 14.82 1.64
CA ASP A 69 -15.19 15.28 2.05
C ASP A 69 -15.15 15.64 3.55
N ASN A 70 -14.07 15.25 4.23
CA ASN A 70 -13.84 15.51 5.66
C ASN A 70 -14.97 15.01 6.59
N ASN A 71 -15.78 14.05 6.15
CA ASN A 71 -16.90 13.52 6.93
C ASN A 71 -16.58 12.19 7.63
N TYR A 72 -15.36 11.68 7.52
CA TYR A 72 -14.97 10.38 8.10
C TYR A 72 -15.81 9.21 7.56
N ASP A 73 -16.21 9.29 6.29
CA ASP A 73 -16.96 8.25 5.61
C ASP A 73 -16.10 6.97 5.45
N VAL A 74 -16.74 5.82 5.60
CA VAL A 74 -16.09 4.50 5.58
C VAL A 74 -16.68 3.65 4.46
N CYS A 75 -15.83 3.07 3.63
CA CYS A 75 -16.18 2.06 2.66
C CYS A 75 -15.77 0.67 3.14
N ILE A 76 -16.74 -0.24 3.18
CA ILE A 76 -16.53 -1.66 3.44
C ILE A 76 -16.51 -2.38 2.09
N LEU A 77 -15.33 -2.86 1.70
CA LEU A 77 -15.13 -3.63 0.47
C LEU A 77 -15.36 -5.13 0.74
N ALA A 78 -16.41 -5.67 0.12
CA ALA A 78 -16.78 -7.06 0.18
C ALA A 78 -15.74 -7.97 -0.51
N PRO A 79 -15.54 -9.22 -0.01
CA PRO A 79 -14.96 -10.27 -0.84
C PRO A 79 -15.93 -10.63 -1.96
N GLY A 80 -15.51 -10.48 -3.21
CA GLY A 80 -16.16 -11.20 -4.30
C GLY A 80 -15.81 -12.69 -4.19
N LEU A 81 -16.80 -13.57 -4.40
CA LEU A 81 -16.56 -15.02 -4.56
C LEU A 81 -15.53 -15.25 -5.70
N HIS A 82 -15.55 -14.36 -6.70
CA HIS A 82 -14.63 -14.31 -7.84
C HIS A 82 -14.19 -12.90 -8.27
N ALA A 83 -14.71 -11.84 -7.66
CA ALA A 83 -14.58 -10.49 -8.21
C ALA A 83 -13.70 -9.56 -7.36
N ALA A 84 -12.87 -8.81 -8.06
CA ALA A 84 -12.33 -7.54 -7.62
C ALA A 84 -13.22 -6.42 -8.15
N SER A 85 -13.12 -5.21 -7.60
CA SER A 85 -13.73 -4.06 -8.30
C SER A 85 -13.12 -3.93 -9.68
N ASP A 86 -13.95 -3.61 -10.66
CA ASP A 86 -13.56 -3.44 -12.05
C ASP A 86 -13.54 -1.94 -12.36
N GLU A 87 -12.46 -1.28 -11.96
CA GLU A 87 -12.27 0.14 -12.16
C GLU A 87 -11.94 0.38 -13.64
N THR A 88 -12.92 0.90 -14.38
CA THR A 88 -12.76 1.20 -15.81
C THR A 88 -12.04 2.52 -16.09
N SER A 89 -11.82 3.33 -15.06
CA SER A 89 -11.17 4.63 -15.09
C SER A 89 -10.25 4.79 -13.88
N ALA A 90 -9.25 5.66 -13.99
CA ALA A 90 -8.40 6.00 -12.86
C ALA A 90 -9.24 6.56 -11.70
N ILE A 91 -8.95 6.11 -10.47
CA ILE A 91 -9.57 6.64 -9.26
C ILE A 91 -8.79 7.88 -8.83
N THR A 92 -9.48 9.00 -8.68
CA THR A 92 -8.98 10.19 -8.00
C THR A 92 -9.52 10.18 -6.58
N TRP A 93 -8.65 9.93 -5.60
CA TRP A 93 -8.99 9.97 -4.18
C TRP A 93 -8.56 11.31 -3.60
N GLU A 94 -9.39 12.32 -3.84
CA GLU A 94 -9.09 13.72 -3.51
C GLU A 94 -9.69 14.20 -2.19
N LYS A 95 -10.70 13.47 -1.69
CA LYS A 95 -11.37 13.79 -0.43
C LYS A 95 -10.51 13.39 0.78
N ASP A 96 -10.67 14.15 1.85
CA ASP A 96 -9.97 14.02 3.12
C ASP A 96 -10.73 13.09 4.08
N HIS A 97 -9.96 12.42 4.94
CA HIS A 97 -10.45 11.60 6.05
C HIS A 97 -11.38 10.44 5.66
N LEU A 98 -11.31 9.93 4.45
CA LEU A 98 -12.03 8.72 4.05
C LEU A 98 -11.32 7.45 4.52
N SER A 99 -12.07 6.36 4.69
CA SER A 99 -11.50 5.05 5.01
C SER A 99 -11.98 3.96 4.03
N LEU A 100 -11.05 3.23 3.43
CA LEU A 100 -11.32 1.99 2.69
C LEU A 100 -10.91 0.79 3.55
N VAL A 101 -11.82 -0.14 3.79
CA VAL A 101 -11.59 -1.31 4.63
C VAL A 101 -12.06 -2.57 3.92
N GLY A 102 -11.16 -3.51 3.68
CA GLY A 102 -11.52 -4.82 3.16
C GLY A 102 -12.10 -5.74 4.23
N ASN A 103 -13.25 -6.34 3.95
CA ASN A 103 -13.96 -7.26 4.85
C ASN A 103 -13.54 -8.72 4.60
N VAL A 104 -12.24 -9.00 4.68
CA VAL A 104 -11.64 -10.32 4.40
C VAL A 104 -10.63 -10.73 5.46
N ALA A 105 -10.21 -11.99 5.43
CA ALA A 105 -9.13 -12.45 6.28
C ALA A 105 -7.84 -11.62 6.02
N PRO A 106 -7.17 -11.10 7.06
CA PRO A 106 -5.97 -10.28 6.92
C PRO A 106 -4.74 -11.16 6.66
N VAL A 107 -4.58 -11.58 5.41
CA VAL A 107 -3.53 -12.53 4.99
C VAL A 107 -2.25 -11.87 4.46
N GLY A 108 -2.14 -10.54 4.46
CA GLY A 108 -0.97 -9.81 3.96
C GLY A 108 -0.83 -9.76 2.43
N ILE A 109 -0.89 -10.90 1.76
CA ILE A 109 -0.64 -11.04 0.31
C ILE A 109 -1.87 -11.58 -0.41
N SER A 110 -2.15 -11.06 -1.61
CA SER A 110 -3.21 -11.55 -2.51
C SER A 110 -4.61 -11.62 -1.88
N GLN A 111 -4.90 -10.68 -0.97
CA GLN A 111 -6.16 -10.55 -0.25
C GLN A 111 -7.38 -10.52 -1.20
N ARG A 112 -8.56 -10.93 -0.71
CA ARG A 112 -9.75 -11.09 -1.56
C ARG A 112 -10.64 -9.83 -1.65
N ALA A 113 -10.38 -8.82 -0.83
CA ALA A 113 -10.92 -7.47 -1.02
C ALA A 113 -9.99 -6.72 -1.97
N ARG A 114 -10.31 -6.74 -3.26
CA ARG A 114 -9.41 -6.27 -4.32
C ARG A 114 -9.99 -5.08 -5.05
N VAL A 115 -9.15 -4.08 -5.28
CA VAL A 115 -9.39 -2.98 -6.22
C VAL A 115 -8.50 -3.20 -7.44
N LEU A 116 -9.10 -3.37 -8.60
CA LEU A 116 -8.42 -3.74 -9.83
C LEU A 116 -8.89 -2.84 -10.99
N ALA A 117 -7.97 -2.48 -11.87
CA ALA A 117 -8.34 -1.92 -13.17
C ALA A 117 -8.22 -2.99 -14.25
N ASN A 118 -9.30 -3.28 -14.99
CA ASN A 118 -9.25 -4.17 -16.17
C ASN A 118 -8.91 -3.43 -17.47
N THR A 119 -8.65 -2.12 -17.42
CA THR A 119 -8.16 -1.31 -18.53
C THR A 119 -6.79 -0.71 -18.21
N SER A 120 -6.07 -0.26 -19.25
CA SER A 120 -4.83 0.50 -19.05
C SER A 120 -5.16 1.93 -18.57
N VAL A 121 -4.97 2.18 -17.28
CA VAL A 121 -5.05 3.46 -16.57
C VAL A 121 -3.80 3.63 -15.68
N SER A 122 -2.96 4.62 -15.99
CA SER A 122 -1.72 4.89 -15.26
C SER A 122 -1.61 6.38 -14.92
N PRO A 123 -1.63 6.77 -13.63
CA PRO A 123 -1.78 5.92 -12.46
C PRO A 123 -3.18 5.28 -12.36
N MET A 124 -3.30 4.09 -11.76
CA MET A 124 -4.60 3.48 -11.46
C MET A 124 -5.35 4.26 -10.36
N ILE A 125 -4.63 4.67 -9.31
CA ILE A 125 -5.18 5.49 -8.23
C ILE A 125 -4.25 6.67 -7.96
N THR A 126 -4.83 7.86 -7.82
CA THR A 126 -4.13 9.04 -7.29
C THR A 126 -4.74 9.42 -5.95
N VAL A 127 -3.95 9.38 -4.87
CA VAL A 127 -4.36 9.84 -3.53
C VAL A 127 -3.82 11.24 -3.30
N SER A 128 -4.68 12.25 -3.48
CA SER A 128 -4.36 13.67 -3.27
C SER A 128 -4.95 14.21 -1.97
N GLY A 129 -5.98 13.56 -1.41
CA GLY A 129 -6.54 13.90 -0.10
C GLY A 129 -5.61 13.58 1.07
N TYR A 130 -5.93 14.11 2.24
CA TYR A 130 -5.18 14.03 3.48
C TYR A 130 -5.89 13.17 4.54
N GLY A 131 -5.11 12.49 5.36
CA GLY A 131 -5.66 11.75 6.52
C GLY A 131 -6.53 10.56 6.16
N ASN A 132 -6.42 10.04 4.93
CA ASN A 132 -7.16 8.87 4.48
C ASN A 132 -6.58 7.59 5.05
N ASN A 133 -7.41 6.55 5.12
CA ASN A 133 -7.03 5.24 5.65
C ASN A 133 -7.35 4.14 4.64
N PHE A 134 -6.40 3.27 4.34
CA PHE A 134 -6.58 2.09 3.50
C PHE A 134 -6.17 0.87 4.31
N LYS A 135 -7.08 -0.09 4.49
CA LYS A 135 -6.85 -1.20 5.40
C LYS A 135 -7.31 -2.52 4.81
N ASN A 136 -6.46 -3.55 4.88
CA ASN A 136 -6.84 -4.91 4.54
C ASN A 136 -7.40 -5.05 3.11
N VAL A 137 -6.81 -4.32 2.17
CA VAL A 137 -7.18 -4.36 0.75
C VAL A 137 -5.97 -4.66 -0.13
N GLN A 138 -6.21 -5.32 -1.25
CA GLN A 138 -5.24 -5.40 -2.34
C GLN A 138 -5.60 -4.36 -3.40
N LEU A 139 -4.61 -3.60 -3.82
CA LEU A 139 -4.67 -2.70 -4.98
C LEU A 139 -3.81 -3.34 -6.06
N ALA A 140 -4.37 -3.63 -7.24
CA ALA A 140 -3.65 -4.41 -8.24
C ALA A 140 -3.92 -3.95 -9.67
N SER A 141 -2.94 -4.15 -10.55
CA SER A 141 -3.10 -3.97 -11.99
C SER A 141 -2.33 -5.03 -12.75
N TRP A 142 -3.03 -5.76 -13.63
CA TRP A 142 -2.45 -6.76 -14.56
C TRP A 142 -2.43 -6.26 -16.01
N ASN A 143 -2.80 -5.00 -16.21
CA ASN A 143 -2.74 -4.30 -17.48
C ASN A 143 -1.43 -3.54 -17.62
N ASP A 144 -1.18 -3.04 -18.82
CA ASP A 144 -0.03 -2.20 -19.11
C ASP A 144 -0.21 -0.81 -18.46
N ASN A 145 0.10 -0.75 -17.16
CA ASN A 145 -0.09 0.39 -16.28
C ASN A 145 1.21 0.66 -15.55
N ASN A 146 1.94 1.65 -16.03
CA ASN A 146 3.22 2.02 -15.46
C ASN A 146 3.12 2.35 -13.99
N ILE A 147 2.08 3.03 -13.51
CA ILE A 147 1.96 3.39 -12.10
C ILE A 147 0.70 2.78 -11.52
N LEU A 148 0.82 1.97 -10.45
CA LEU A 148 -0.35 1.52 -9.70
C LEU A 148 -0.94 2.66 -8.87
N MET A 149 -0.15 3.24 -7.96
CA MET A 149 -0.62 4.34 -7.11
C MET A 149 0.33 5.53 -7.13
N THR A 150 -0.22 6.72 -7.33
CA THR A 150 0.45 7.99 -7.02
C THR A 150 -0.11 8.56 -5.72
N VAL A 151 0.76 9.01 -4.81
CA VAL A 151 0.36 9.72 -3.59
C VAL A 151 0.97 11.11 -3.61
N THR A 152 0.11 12.13 -3.59
CA THR A 152 0.48 13.55 -3.47
C THR A 152 -0.03 14.15 -2.16
N GLY A 153 -1.12 13.60 -1.61
CA GLY A 153 -1.66 13.97 -0.31
C GLY A 153 -0.82 13.46 0.85
N SER A 154 -0.82 14.20 1.96
CA SER A 154 0.00 13.87 3.14
C SER A 154 -0.80 13.22 4.26
N ARG A 155 -0.12 12.59 5.22
CA ARG A 155 -0.72 11.98 6.44
C ARG A 155 -1.72 10.85 6.15
N ASN A 156 -1.59 10.21 5.00
CA ASN A 156 -2.37 9.02 4.68
C ASN A 156 -1.80 7.79 5.38
N TYR A 157 -2.68 6.87 5.75
CA TYR A 157 -2.35 5.64 6.47
C TYR A 157 -2.75 4.41 5.66
N PHE A 158 -1.82 3.47 5.52
CA PHE A 158 -2.01 2.20 4.83
C PHE A 158 -1.63 1.09 5.80
N SER A 159 -2.51 0.11 6.00
CA SER A 159 -2.26 -1.00 6.91
C SER A 159 -2.71 -2.33 6.31
N ASN A 160 -1.82 -3.31 6.25
CA ASN A 160 -2.13 -4.61 5.65
C ASN A 160 -2.71 -4.43 4.24
N VAL A 161 -2.02 -3.60 3.43
CA VAL A 161 -2.37 -3.33 2.03
C VAL A 161 -1.36 -4.01 1.13
N HIS A 162 -1.85 -4.79 0.17
CA HIS A 162 -1.01 -5.36 -0.88
C HIS A 162 -1.08 -4.48 -2.13
N PHE A 163 0.03 -3.81 -2.45
CA PHE A 163 0.21 -3.02 -3.65
C PHE A 163 0.80 -3.89 -4.77
N ALA A 164 -0.05 -4.60 -5.49
CA ALA A 164 0.34 -5.52 -6.57
C ALA A 164 0.44 -4.77 -7.92
N GLY A 165 1.44 -3.90 -8.04
CA GLY A 165 1.77 -3.19 -9.27
C GLY A 165 2.82 -3.93 -10.12
N ILE A 166 3.03 -3.49 -11.36
CA ILE A 166 3.96 -4.13 -12.31
C ILE A 166 3.56 -5.61 -12.55
N GLY A 167 2.26 -5.85 -12.64
CA GLY A 167 1.67 -7.17 -12.86
C GLY A 167 1.59 -7.60 -14.33
N ASN A 168 2.22 -6.86 -15.24
CA ASN A 168 2.19 -7.09 -16.68
C ASN A 168 3.61 -7.09 -17.23
N ALA A 169 3.94 -8.01 -18.14
CA ALA A 169 5.29 -8.11 -18.71
C ALA A 169 5.72 -6.83 -19.45
N THR A 170 4.82 -6.19 -20.21
CA THR A 170 5.11 -4.92 -20.90
C THR A 170 5.46 -3.83 -19.90
N THR A 171 4.73 -3.74 -18.79
CA THR A 171 5.05 -2.82 -17.69
C THR A 171 6.36 -3.21 -16.99
N GLY A 172 6.65 -4.49 -16.84
CA GLY A 172 7.92 -5.01 -16.33
C GLY A 172 9.13 -4.61 -17.18
N ASP A 173 8.90 -4.34 -18.47
CA ASP A 173 9.88 -3.88 -19.45
C ASP A 173 9.92 -2.35 -19.62
N ASP A 174 9.15 -1.59 -18.84
CA ASP A 174 9.14 -0.12 -18.87
C ASP A 174 9.91 0.50 -17.70
N THR A 175 10.87 1.37 -18.02
CA THR A 175 11.67 2.11 -17.02
C THR A 175 10.87 3.08 -16.16
N ALA A 176 9.68 3.49 -16.61
CA ALA A 176 8.77 4.37 -15.87
C ALA A 176 7.86 3.60 -14.90
N ALA A 177 7.93 2.28 -14.87
CA ALA A 177 7.01 1.46 -14.08
C ALA A 177 7.28 1.55 -12.56
N ARG A 178 6.22 1.80 -11.77
CA ARG A 178 6.20 1.96 -10.31
C ARG A 178 5.01 1.26 -9.70
N VAL A 179 5.21 0.64 -8.54
CA VAL A 179 4.11 0.21 -7.67
C VAL A 179 3.54 1.41 -6.92
N LEU A 180 4.41 2.22 -6.33
CA LEU A 180 4.02 3.40 -5.58
C LEU A 180 4.89 4.60 -5.99
N TYR A 181 4.26 5.69 -6.38
CA TYR A 181 4.92 6.96 -6.66
C TYR A 181 4.55 8.01 -5.61
N MET A 182 5.48 8.29 -4.71
CA MET A 182 5.36 9.31 -3.67
C MET A 182 5.85 10.65 -4.21
N ASN A 183 4.92 11.50 -4.68
CA ASN A 183 5.24 12.77 -5.31
C ASN A 183 4.88 13.93 -4.37
N GLY A 184 5.85 14.33 -3.54
CA GLY A 184 5.67 15.40 -2.56
C GLY A 184 4.80 15.06 -1.35
N ALA A 185 4.23 13.85 -1.30
CA ALA A 185 3.49 13.36 -0.14
C ALA A 185 4.40 13.20 1.09
N GLN A 186 3.97 13.74 2.22
CA GLN A 186 4.73 13.72 3.46
C GLN A 186 3.97 13.04 4.60
N GLU A 187 4.73 12.55 5.58
CA GLU A 187 4.18 12.04 6.84
C GLU A 187 3.16 10.88 6.67
N CYS A 188 3.17 10.21 5.53
CA CYS A 188 2.37 9.01 5.31
C CYS A 188 2.98 7.82 6.07
N ARG A 189 2.14 6.85 6.41
CA ARG A 189 2.54 5.68 7.17
C ARG A 189 1.97 4.41 6.53
N PHE A 190 2.85 3.43 6.37
CA PHE A 190 2.58 2.10 5.85
C PHE A 190 2.96 1.09 6.93
N ASP A 191 2.00 0.29 7.38
CA ASP A 191 2.21 -0.75 8.39
C ASP A 191 1.79 -2.11 7.80
N ASP A 192 2.64 -3.13 7.91
CA ASP A 192 2.30 -4.50 7.48
C ASP A 192 1.88 -4.57 5.99
N CYS A 193 2.43 -3.70 5.14
CA CYS A 193 2.06 -3.62 3.73
C CYS A 193 3.01 -4.43 2.85
N VAL A 194 2.51 -4.93 1.73
CA VAL A 194 3.32 -5.65 0.73
C VAL A 194 3.36 -4.85 -0.57
N PHE A 195 4.54 -4.70 -1.15
CA PHE A 195 4.76 -3.93 -2.37
C PHE A 195 5.37 -4.79 -3.48
N GLY A 196 4.68 -4.84 -4.62
CA GLY A 196 5.11 -5.55 -5.82
C GLY A 196 4.50 -6.93 -5.98
N VAL A 197 5.02 -7.69 -6.95
CA VAL A 197 4.64 -9.07 -7.26
C VAL A 197 5.89 -9.83 -7.68
N ASP A 198 5.90 -11.14 -7.44
CA ASP A 198 7.01 -12.07 -7.73
C ASP A 198 6.68 -13.02 -8.89
N THR A 199 5.59 -12.78 -9.61
CA THR A 199 5.09 -13.65 -10.70
C THR A 199 5.36 -13.09 -12.09
N VAL A 200 5.86 -11.86 -12.19
CA VAL A 200 6.14 -11.15 -13.44
C VAL A 200 7.56 -10.63 -13.40
N MET A 201 8.35 -11.02 -14.40
CA MET A 201 9.75 -10.62 -14.52
C MET A 201 9.87 -9.13 -14.85
N ARG A 202 10.84 -8.48 -14.22
CA ARG A 202 11.26 -7.11 -14.52
C ARG A 202 12.56 -7.15 -15.33
N SER A 203 12.43 -6.91 -16.64
CA SER A 203 13.56 -7.01 -17.59
C SER A 203 14.22 -5.67 -17.89
N THR A 204 13.88 -4.60 -17.16
CA THR A 204 14.49 -3.26 -17.29
C THR A 204 14.70 -2.56 -15.94
N THR A 205 15.35 -1.39 -15.94
CA THR A 205 15.52 -0.54 -14.75
C THR A 205 14.20 0.17 -14.38
N ASN A 206 13.42 -0.44 -13.49
CA ASN A 206 12.22 0.13 -12.88
C ASN A 206 12.30 0.08 -11.35
N ALA A 207 11.34 0.70 -10.65
CA ALA A 207 11.37 0.82 -9.20
C ALA A 207 10.08 0.34 -8.56
N THR A 208 10.15 -0.24 -7.37
CA THR A 208 8.92 -0.58 -6.61
C THR A 208 8.29 0.70 -6.05
N VAL A 209 9.05 1.49 -5.31
CA VAL A 209 8.63 2.78 -4.74
C VAL A 209 9.56 3.87 -5.22
N GLU A 210 8.99 4.91 -5.83
CA GLU A 210 9.72 6.13 -6.18
C GLU A 210 9.32 7.28 -5.26
N PHE A 211 10.31 8.04 -4.80
CA PHE A 211 10.14 9.29 -4.08
C PHE A 211 10.62 10.45 -4.95
N ALA A 212 9.80 11.50 -5.03
CA ALA A 212 10.14 12.74 -5.71
C ALA A 212 9.55 13.95 -4.96
N SER A 213 10.00 15.15 -5.37
CA SER A 213 9.37 16.42 -4.98
C SER A 213 9.27 16.65 -3.47
N SER A 214 10.31 16.33 -2.69
CA SER A 214 10.34 16.44 -1.22
C SER A 214 9.33 15.52 -0.49
N ALA A 215 9.18 14.27 -0.93
CA ALA A 215 8.34 13.25 -0.30
C ALA A 215 8.94 12.70 1.00
N SER A 216 9.08 13.56 2.01
CA SER A 216 9.80 13.30 3.26
C SER A 216 8.91 12.79 4.40
N ARG A 217 9.55 12.19 5.42
CA ARG A 217 8.96 11.76 6.70
C ARG A 217 7.94 10.63 6.57
N ASN A 218 8.00 9.91 5.46
CA ASN A 218 7.21 8.72 5.24
C ASN A 218 7.82 7.54 6.01
N ARG A 219 6.95 6.69 6.54
CA ARG A 219 7.35 5.56 7.40
C ARG A 219 6.76 4.25 6.89
N PHE A 220 7.61 3.24 6.84
CA PHE A 220 7.27 1.86 6.49
C PHE A 220 7.66 0.98 7.68
N PHE A 221 6.70 0.28 8.25
CA PHE A 221 6.89 -0.62 9.39
C PHE A 221 6.40 -2.01 9.00
N GLU A 222 7.25 -3.01 9.22
CA GLU A 222 6.89 -4.42 9.00
C GLU A 222 6.37 -4.67 7.58
N CYS A 223 6.90 -3.90 6.62
CA CYS A 223 6.49 -4.01 5.22
C CYS A 223 7.39 -4.99 4.48
N GLU A 224 6.81 -5.66 3.50
CA GLU A 224 7.52 -6.57 2.61
C GLU A 224 7.58 -5.97 1.20
N PHE A 225 8.76 -6.00 0.61
CA PHE A 225 8.99 -5.56 -0.76
C PHE A 225 9.39 -6.78 -1.58
N ILE A 226 8.58 -7.10 -2.59
CA ILE A 226 8.78 -8.27 -3.45
C ILE A 226 8.91 -7.89 -4.93
N MET A 227 9.77 -8.59 -5.64
CA MET A 227 9.85 -8.53 -7.09
C MET A 227 10.32 -9.86 -7.68
N ALA A 228 10.09 -10.06 -8.96
CA ALA A 228 10.84 -11.01 -9.78
C ALA A 228 11.62 -10.25 -10.85
N ALA A 229 12.90 -10.57 -11.03
CA ALA A 229 13.79 -9.86 -11.94
C ALA A 229 14.68 -10.84 -12.72
N ASP A 230 14.83 -10.58 -14.02
CA ASP A 230 15.82 -11.18 -14.93
C ASP A 230 16.79 -10.12 -15.48
N ASN A 231 16.72 -8.90 -14.95
CA ASN A 231 17.67 -7.83 -15.13
C ASN A 231 18.25 -7.43 -13.76
N VAL A 232 19.48 -6.93 -13.77
CA VAL A 232 20.20 -6.42 -12.59
C VAL A 232 19.81 -4.99 -12.20
N GLY A 233 19.12 -4.29 -13.10
CA GLY A 233 18.75 -2.88 -12.99
C GLY A 233 17.50 -2.49 -12.18
N PRO A 234 16.47 -3.34 -11.97
CA PRO A 234 15.35 -3.01 -11.10
C PRO A 234 15.80 -2.62 -9.68
N ASN A 235 14.99 -1.88 -8.93
CA ASN A 235 15.24 -1.62 -7.51
C ASN A 235 13.92 -1.54 -6.72
N HIS A 236 14.02 -1.60 -5.39
CA HIS A 236 12.83 -1.37 -4.56
C HIS A 236 12.60 0.09 -4.28
N ILE A 237 13.65 0.87 -4.00
CA ILE A 237 13.53 2.29 -3.65
C ILE A 237 14.30 3.13 -4.66
N LEU A 238 13.64 4.13 -5.25
CA LEU A 238 14.24 5.14 -6.11
C LEU A 238 14.03 6.54 -5.51
N LEU A 239 15.09 7.32 -5.38
CA LEU A 239 15.05 8.75 -5.10
C LEU A 239 15.29 9.55 -6.38
N THR A 240 14.23 10.14 -6.95
CA THR A 240 14.32 10.87 -8.22
C THR A 240 14.62 12.35 -8.02
N GLY A 241 15.70 12.81 -8.65
CA GLY A 241 16.14 14.20 -8.64
C GLY A 241 16.94 14.59 -7.40
N SER A 242 17.45 15.82 -7.39
CA SER A 242 18.35 16.33 -6.34
C SER A 242 17.70 16.48 -4.97
N SER A 243 16.37 16.61 -4.93
CA SER A 243 15.58 16.90 -3.73
C SER A 243 14.35 15.98 -3.64
N ALA A 244 14.54 14.69 -3.96
CA ALA A 244 13.50 13.67 -3.78
C ALA A 244 12.96 13.68 -2.35
N ILE A 245 13.87 13.83 -1.38
CA ILE A 245 13.59 14.02 0.04
C ILE A 245 14.42 15.17 0.62
N ASP A 246 13.90 15.81 1.68
CA ASP A 246 14.52 16.93 2.39
C ASP A 246 14.85 16.63 3.88
N ARG A 247 14.39 15.47 4.37
CA ARG A 247 14.58 14.97 5.75
C ARG A 247 14.71 13.45 5.71
N TRP A 248 14.00 12.73 6.59
CA TRP A 248 14.18 11.30 6.71
C TRP A 248 13.08 10.52 6.00
N LEU A 249 13.44 9.36 5.44
CA LEU A 249 12.57 8.22 5.26
C LEU A 249 12.91 7.19 6.33
N ARG A 250 11.93 6.38 6.74
CA ARG A 250 12.17 5.32 7.73
C ARG A 250 11.57 4.00 7.27
N PHE A 251 12.40 2.97 7.24
CA PHE A 251 12.03 1.58 7.09
C PHE A 251 12.36 0.87 8.42
N HIS A 252 11.38 0.18 8.98
CA HIS A 252 11.50 -0.51 10.26
C HIS A 252 11.04 -1.95 10.14
N ASN A 253 11.91 -2.91 10.44
CA ASN A 253 11.61 -4.35 10.32
C ASN A 253 11.04 -4.72 8.93
N CYS A 254 11.56 -4.13 7.85
CA CYS A 254 11.08 -4.43 6.50
C CYS A 254 11.91 -5.51 5.83
N SER A 255 11.28 -6.39 5.06
CA SER A 255 11.93 -7.42 4.26
C SER A 255 12.00 -7.02 2.78
N TRP A 256 13.10 -7.39 2.14
CA TRP A 256 13.44 -7.00 0.77
C TRP A 256 13.81 -8.24 -0.02
N TYR A 257 12.93 -8.64 -0.94
CA TYR A 257 13.06 -9.88 -1.70
C TYR A 257 12.97 -9.63 -3.20
N SER A 258 13.98 -10.13 -3.91
CA SER A 258 13.91 -10.32 -5.35
C SER A 258 14.03 -11.81 -5.63
N PHE A 259 13.12 -12.36 -6.44
CA PHE A 259 13.32 -13.62 -7.13
C PHE A 259 14.24 -13.39 -8.34
N TRP A 260 15.25 -14.24 -8.51
CA TRP A 260 16.11 -14.26 -9.68
C TRP A 260 16.27 -15.69 -10.19
N THR A 261 16.29 -15.84 -11.51
CA THR A 261 16.23 -17.16 -12.14
C THR A 261 17.52 -17.94 -11.89
N ASN A 262 17.39 -19.20 -11.45
CA ASN A 262 18.51 -20.15 -11.24
C ASN A 262 19.63 -19.63 -10.34
N ASP A 263 19.31 -18.69 -9.46
CA ASP A 263 20.27 -18.00 -8.63
C ASP A 263 21.43 -17.32 -9.41
N SER A 264 21.26 -17.00 -10.71
CA SER A 264 22.38 -16.63 -11.60
C SER A 264 22.89 -15.20 -11.47
N ASP A 265 22.00 -14.20 -11.59
CA ASP A 265 22.35 -12.77 -11.49
C ASP A 265 21.39 -12.08 -10.53
N LYS A 266 21.92 -11.56 -9.43
CA LYS A 266 21.13 -10.80 -8.45
C LYS A 266 20.87 -9.38 -8.96
N VAL A 267 19.86 -8.75 -8.39
CA VAL A 267 19.64 -7.33 -8.59
C VAL A 267 20.78 -6.55 -7.93
N THR A 268 21.24 -5.47 -8.57
CA THR A 268 22.46 -4.78 -8.11
C THR A 268 22.27 -4.17 -6.71
N HIS A 269 21.14 -3.54 -6.46
CA HIS A 269 20.91 -2.82 -5.20
C HIS A 269 19.43 -2.67 -4.85
N VAL A 270 19.13 -2.56 -3.56
CA VAL A 270 17.77 -2.28 -3.06
C VAL A 270 17.37 -0.81 -3.28
N ILE A 271 18.30 0.12 -3.01
CA ILE A 271 18.05 1.56 -2.99
C ILE A 271 18.93 2.27 -4.03
N ASP A 272 18.30 3.00 -4.94
CA ASP A 272 18.95 4.00 -5.77
C ASP A 272 18.75 5.41 -5.19
N ALA A 273 19.82 5.96 -4.63
CA ALA A 273 19.89 7.31 -4.11
C ALA A 273 20.86 8.20 -4.89
N ALA A 274 21.31 7.77 -6.08
CA ALA A 274 22.39 8.43 -6.82
C ALA A 274 22.06 9.88 -7.21
N ALA A 275 20.80 10.16 -7.53
CA ALA A 275 20.36 11.50 -7.90
C ALA A 275 20.17 12.45 -6.70
N GLN A 276 20.03 11.93 -5.47
CA GLN A 276 19.73 12.72 -4.27
C GLN A 276 20.98 13.45 -3.77
N THR A 277 20.99 14.77 -3.91
CA THR A 277 22.11 15.61 -3.42
C THR A 277 21.74 16.46 -2.22
N ALA A 278 20.47 16.87 -2.09
CA ALA A 278 19.96 17.64 -0.97
C ALA A 278 20.06 16.89 0.36
N THR A 279 19.93 17.63 1.45
CA THR A 279 19.88 17.08 2.82
C THR A 279 18.71 16.12 2.93
N GLY A 280 18.99 14.86 3.23
CA GLY A 280 17.99 13.81 3.33
C GLY A 280 18.63 12.48 3.67
N HIS A 281 17.91 11.63 4.40
CA HIS A 281 18.46 10.38 4.94
C HIS A 281 17.43 9.27 4.91
N ILE A 282 17.86 8.06 4.57
CA ILE A 282 17.07 6.84 4.72
C ILE A 282 17.53 6.17 5.99
N ARG A 283 16.61 5.89 6.90
CA ARG A 283 16.88 5.23 8.18
C ARG A 283 16.34 3.81 8.16
N MET A 284 17.25 2.85 8.15
CA MET A 284 17.00 1.42 8.27
C MET A 284 17.13 1.05 9.75
N THR A 285 16.00 0.78 10.41
CA THR A 285 15.95 0.50 11.86
C THR A 285 15.29 -0.84 12.11
N GLY A 286 15.54 -1.51 13.23
CA GLY A 286 14.98 -2.84 13.41
C GLY A 286 15.66 -3.90 12.53
N SER A 287 15.04 -5.07 12.42
CA SER A 287 15.54 -6.23 11.68
C SER A 287 15.12 -6.14 10.21
N ASN A 288 15.85 -5.36 9.41
CA ASN A 288 15.65 -5.36 7.96
C ASN A 288 16.53 -6.43 7.31
N ASP A 289 15.98 -7.19 6.36
CA ASP A 289 16.67 -8.28 5.67
C ASP A 289 16.57 -8.18 4.15
N MET A 290 17.64 -8.59 3.45
CA MET A 290 17.74 -8.46 2.00
C MET A 290 18.14 -9.79 1.38
N VAL A 291 17.36 -10.24 0.39
CA VAL A 291 17.59 -11.46 -0.38
C VAL A 291 17.39 -11.17 -1.87
N GLY A 292 18.32 -11.64 -2.71
CA GLY A 292 18.29 -11.41 -4.16
C GLY A 292 18.93 -10.12 -4.64
N PHE A 293 19.73 -9.48 -3.78
CA PHE A 293 20.49 -8.26 -4.09
C PHE A 293 21.97 -8.38 -3.77
N ASP A 294 22.82 -7.63 -4.47
CA ASP A 294 24.25 -7.54 -4.20
C ASP A 294 24.60 -6.50 -3.13
N ASP A 295 23.87 -5.38 -3.07
CA ASP A 295 24.10 -4.31 -2.10
C ASP A 295 22.80 -3.63 -1.64
N TRP A 296 22.88 -2.85 -0.57
CA TRP A 296 21.79 -1.99 -0.12
C TRP A 296 21.65 -0.73 -0.96
N GLU A 297 22.75 -0.15 -1.45
CA GLU A 297 22.74 1.14 -2.14
C GLU A 297 23.72 1.22 -3.31
N ALA A 298 23.28 1.76 -4.45
CA ALA A 298 24.10 1.84 -5.67
C ALA A 298 25.38 2.69 -5.55
N ALA A 299 25.33 3.81 -4.81
CA ALA A 299 26.29 4.90 -4.95
C ALA A 299 27.09 5.22 -3.68
N ASN A 300 26.89 4.48 -2.58
CA ASN A 300 27.49 4.79 -1.27
C ASN A 300 27.36 6.28 -0.88
N SER A 301 26.19 6.87 -1.17
CA SER A 301 25.93 8.31 -1.07
C SER A 301 25.97 8.89 0.35
N SER A 302 26.20 8.03 1.37
CA SER A 302 26.06 8.36 2.80
C SER A 302 24.64 8.79 3.19
N LYS A 303 23.64 8.47 2.34
CA LYS A 303 22.23 8.77 2.61
C LYS A 303 21.54 7.65 3.37
N VAL A 304 22.01 6.41 3.29
CA VAL A 304 21.42 5.25 3.98
C VAL A 304 22.13 4.98 5.30
N TRP A 305 21.35 4.91 6.38
CA TRP A 305 21.85 4.72 7.74
C TRP A 305 21.19 3.49 8.37
N PHE A 306 22.01 2.52 8.75
CA PHE A 306 21.57 1.34 9.47
C PHE A 306 21.71 1.54 10.98
N GLN A 307 20.71 1.12 11.73
CA GLN A 307 20.87 0.86 13.15
C GLN A 307 21.91 -0.26 13.31
N GLY A 308 23.04 0.04 13.97
CA GLY A 308 24.07 -0.95 14.20
C GLY A 308 23.55 -2.10 15.06
N TYR A 309 23.70 -3.32 14.55
CA TYR A 309 23.53 -4.55 15.32
C TYR A 309 24.91 -5.17 15.53
N THR A 310 25.26 -5.47 16.78
CA THR A 310 26.42 -6.30 17.07
C THR A 310 26.04 -7.75 16.79
N ASN A 311 26.15 -8.15 15.52
CA ASN A 311 25.88 -9.52 15.11
C ASN A 311 27.02 -10.42 15.59
N THR A 312 26.75 -11.27 16.57
CA THR A 312 27.60 -12.42 16.89
C THR A 312 27.08 -13.62 16.13
N SER A 313 27.97 -14.38 15.49
CA SER A 313 27.60 -15.59 14.74
C SER A 313 26.77 -16.55 15.61
N ASN A 314 25.78 -17.21 14.98
CA ASN A 314 24.95 -18.30 15.55
C ASN A 314 23.81 -17.92 16.50
N VAL A 315 23.38 -16.66 16.57
CA VAL A 315 22.31 -16.24 17.52
C VAL A 315 20.97 -15.86 16.86
N VAL A 316 20.92 -15.47 15.58
CA VAL A 316 19.67 -15.10 14.89
C VAL A 316 19.67 -15.56 13.44
N GLY A 317 18.61 -16.26 13.03
CA GLY A 317 18.37 -16.71 11.66
C GLY A 317 17.84 -15.58 10.76
N ILE A 318 18.77 -14.77 10.27
CA ILE A 318 18.96 -14.20 8.91
C ILE A 318 20.24 -13.39 9.08
N ALA A 319 21.36 -14.11 9.15
CA ALA A 319 22.67 -13.50 9.27
C ALA A 319 23.62 -14.38 8.48
N ILE A 320 24.05 -13.84 7.32
CA ILE A 320 25.10 -14.37 6.45
C ILE A 320 24.60 -15.50 5.55
N ASN A 321 24.53 -15.23 4.24
CA ASN A 321 24.51 -16.29 3.24
C ASN A 321 25.73 -17.20 3.52
N PRO A 322 25.57 -18.48 3.87
CA PRO A 322 26.72 -19.32 4.13
C PRO A 322 27.52 -19.44 2.84
N SER A 323 28.63 -18.71 2.74
CA SER A 323 29.64 -18.99 1.74
C SER A 323 30.13 -20.42 2.02
N VAL A 324 29.69 -21.36 1.19
CA VAL A 324 30.46 -22.59 1.00
C VAL A 324 31.84 -22.18 0.47
N SER A 325 32.85 -22.69 1.16
CA SER A 325 34.29 -22.49 0.92
C SER A 325 34.70 -22.63 -0.53
#